data_AF-A0A352WGS2-F1
#
_entry.id   AF-A0A352WGS2-F1
#
_cell.length_a   1.000
_cell.length_b   1.000
_cell.length_c   1.000
_cell.angle_alpha   90.00
_cell.angle_beta   90.00
_cell.angle_gamma   90.00
#
_symmetry.space_group_name_H-M   'P 1'
#
loop_
_entity.id
_entity.type
_entity.pdbx_description
1 polymer ?
#
loop_
_entity_poly.entity_id
_entity_poly.type
_entity_poly.pdbx_seq_one_letter_code
_entity_poly.pdbx_strand_id
1 'polypeptide(L)' 'SKKVGNSVVRHRITRLIRESYRLNKDNLKQGYDLVVVARPSSKDKMYKDIESSFLHLCRLHHVLLKEENQIINE' A
#
# COMPACT_ATOMS: atom_id res chain seq x y z
N SER A 1 7.10 4.42 12.61
CA SER A 1 7.80 4.22 13.90
C SER A 1 9.28 4.57 13.77
N LYS A 2 9.96 4.96 14.86
CA LYS A 2 11.44 5.08 14.90
C LYS A 2 12.13 3.78 14.43
N LYS A 3 11.45 2.63 14.61
CA LYS A 3 11.87 1.29 14.15
C LYS A 3 12.02 1.12 12.63
N VAL A 4 11.44 2.02 11.83
CA VAL A 4 11.49 1.94 10.34
C VAL A 4 12.79 2.53 9.79
N GLY A 5 13.39 3.49 10.49
CA GLY A 5 14.63 4.13 10.08
C GLY A 5 14.62 5.65 10.30
N ASN A 6 15.66 6.28 9.76
CA ASN A 6 15.89 7.73 9.84
C ASN A 6 14.79 8.53 9.10
N SER A 7 14.73 9.84 9.33
CA SER A 7 13.67 10.70 8.78
C SER A 7 13.55 10.63 7.26
N VAL A 8 14.68 10.59 6.55
CA VAL A 8 14.71 10.45 5.08
C VAL A 8 14.03 9.15 4.64
N VAL A 9 14.37 8.03 5.26
CA VAL A 9 13.79 6.71 4.99
C VAL A 9 12.28 6.72 5.26
N ARG A 10 11.86 7.23 6.42
CA ARG A 10 10.43 7.30 6.78
C ARG A 10 9.65 8.14 5.77
N HIS A 11 10.17 9.31 5.42
CA HIS A 11 9.51 10.19 4.45
C HIS A 11 9.47 9.58 3.05
N ARG A 12 10.52 8.86 2.63
CA ARG A 12 10.52 8.13 1.36
C ARG A 12 9.40 7.09 1.35
N ILE A 13 9.31 6.23 2.35
CA ILE A 13 8.29 5.17 2.41
C ILE A 13 6.88 5.78 2.44
N THR A 14 6.65 6.80 3.25
CA THR A 14 5.34 7.46 3.29
C THR A 14 4.99 8.12 1.95
N ARG A 15 5.98 8.69 1.23
CA ARG A 15 5.75 9.20 -0.14
C ARG A 15 5.36 8.08 -1.08
N LEU A 16 6.06 6.95 -1.07
CA LEU A 16 5.73 5.80 -1.93
C LEU A 16 4.31 5.30 -1.68
N ILE A 17 3.91 5.13 -0.40
CA ILE A 17 2.55 4.70 -0.03
C ILE A 17 1.50 5.70 -0.51
N ARG A 18 1.74 7.01 -0.32
CA ARG A 18 0.81 8.05 -0.79
C ARG A 18 0.68 8.08 -2.31
N GLU A 19 1.79 7.87 -3.02
CA GLU A 19 1.78 7.78 -4.47
C GLU A 19 1.04 6.55 -4.97
N SER A 20 1.23 5.39 -4.33
CA SER A 20 0.45 4.18 -4.62
C SER A 20 -1.04 4.41 -4.41
N TYR A 21 -1.44 5.09 -3.33
CA TYR A 21 -2.83 5.50 -3.13
C TYR A 21 -3.31 6.46 -4.22
N ARG A 22 -2.54 7.52 -4.53
CA ARG A 22 -2.91 8.55 -5.51
C ARG A 22 -3.16 7.96 -6.90
N LEU A 23 -2.29 7.06 -7.36
CA LEU A 23 -2.39 6.42 -8.66
C LEU A 23 -3.52 5.39 -8.76
N ASN A 24 -3.92 4.81 -7.63
CA ASN A 24 -4.98 3.79 -7.58
C ASN A 24 -6.30 4.32 -6.99
N LYS A 25 -6.40 5.63 -6.73
CA LYS A 25 -7.55 6.25 -6.05
C LYS A 25 -8.87 5.97 -6.77
N ASP A 26 -8.87 6.05 -8.10
CA ASP A 26 -10.05 5.82 -8.93
C ASP A 26 -10.50 4.34 -8.94
N ASN A 27 -9.64 3.43 -8.49
CA ASN A 27 -9.93 2.01 -8.33
C ASN A 27 -10.29 1.64 -6.87
N LEU A 28 -10.28 2.58 -5.93
CA LEU A 28 -10.59 2.34 -4.52
C LEU A 28 -12.02 2.80 -4.18
N LYS A 29 -12.71 2.02 -3.35
CA LYS A 29 -14.03 2.37 -2.81
C LYS A 29 -13.92 3.63 -1.96
N GLN A 30 -14.82 4.57 -2.18
CA GLN A 30 -14.92 5.78 -1.39
C GLN A 30 -15.68 5.51 -0.07
N GLY A 31 -15.52 6.41 0.91
CA GLY A 31 -16.19 6.30 2.22
C GLY A 31 -15.45 5.48 3.27
N TYR A 32 -14.19 5.12 3.03
CA TYR A 32 -13.34 4.41 4.00
C TYR A 32 -12.17 5.27 4.47
N ASP A 33 -11.83 5.15 5.74
CA ASP A 33 -10.61 5.69 6.31
C ASP A 33 -9.51 4.62 6.29
N LEU A 34 -8.48 4.81 5.46
CA LEU A 34 -7.36 3.87 5.34
C LEU A 34 -6.19 4.30 6.23
N VAL A 35 -5.91 3.49 7.27
CA VAL A 35 -4.73 3.68 8.12
C VAL A 35 -3.63 2.68 7.71
N VAL A 36 -2.52 3.21 7.18
CA VAL A 36 -1.39 2.38 6.73
C VAL A 36 -0.23 2.46 7.73
N VAL A 37 0.23 1.30 8.21
CA VAL A 37 1.38 1.20 9.12
C VAL A 37 2.57 0.59 8.39
N ALA A 38 3.58 1.41 8.11
CA ALA A 38 4.85 0.93 7.55
C ALA A 38 5.62 0.10 8.59
N ARG A 39 5.99 -1.13 8.20
CA ARG A 39 6.83 -2.04 9.00
C ARG A 39 8.32 -1.81 8.69
N PRO A 40 9.25 -2.18 9.58
CA PRO A 40 10.68 -2.05 9.32
C PRO A 40 11.16 -2.75 8.03
N SER A 41 10.53 -3.86 7.65
CA SER A 41 10.79 -4.59 6.41
C SER A 41 10.52 -3.79 5.12
N SER A 42 9.82 -2.65 5.22
CA SER A 42 9.52 -1.78 4.07
C SER A 42 10.67 -0.82 3.71
N LYS A 43 11.75 -0.77 4.50
CA LYS A 43 12.84 0.21 4.39
C LYS A 43 13.51 0.24 3.01
N ASP A 44 13.83 -0.93 2.47
CA ASP A 44 14.66 -1.07 1.26
C ASP A 44 13.84 -1.49 0.03
N LYS A 45 12.51 -1.37 0.11
CA LYS A 45 11.60 -1.75 -0.98
C LYS A 45 11.51 -0.66 -2.06
N MET A 46 11.30 -1.10 -3.29
CA MET A 46 11.05 -0.23 -4.44
C MET A 46 9.58 0.19 -4.48
N TYR A 47 9.26 1.19 -5.30
CA TYR A 47 7.89 1.65 -5.51
C TYR A 47 6.94 0.50 -5.85
N LYS A 48 7.32 -0.33 -6.84
CA LYS A 48 6.52 -1.47 -7.31
C LYS A 48 6.21 -2.48 -6.21
N ASP A 49 7.16 -2.74 -5.31
CA ASP A 49 6.95 -3.66 -4.18
C ASP A 49 5.94 -3.10 -3.18
N ILE A 50 6.03 -1.79 -2.89
CA ILE A 50 5.11 -1.10 -1.98
C ILE A 50 3.71 -1.03 -2.60
N GLU A 51 3.61 -0.68 -3.88
CA GLU A 51 2.36 -0.64 -4.62
C GLU A 51 1.69 -2.01 -4.68
N SER A 52 2.44 -3.06 -5.04
CA SER A 52 1.93 -4.43 -5.09
C SER A 52 1.41 -4.89 -3.73
N SER A 53 2.18 -4.64 -2.65
CA SER A 53 1.76 -4.96 -1.29
C SER A 53 0.51 -4.18 -0.86
N PHE A 54 0.44 -2.90 -1.22
CA PHE A 54 -0.71 -2.05 -0.93
C PHE A 54 -1.97 -2.56 -1.64
N LEU A 55 -1.89 -2.84 -2.94
CA LEU A 55 -3.01 -3.38 -3.72
C LEU A 55 -3.43 -4.76 -3.25
N HIS A 56 -2.47 -5.61 -2.87
CA HIS A 56 -2.77 -6.91 -2.27
C HIS A 56 -3.60 -6.77 -0.98
N LEU A 57 -3.22 -5.87 -0.07
CA LEU A 57 -4.02 -5.59 1.13
C LEU A 57 -5.39 -5.00 0.79
N CYS A 58 -5.45 -4.09 -0.19
CA CYS A 58 -6.72 -3.53 -0.63
C CYS A 58 -7.68 -4.59 -1.21
N ARG A 59 -7.15 -5.61 -1.90
CA ARG A 59 -7.93 -6.78 -2.34
C ARG A 59 -8.46 -7.58 -1.16
N LEU A 60 -7.61 -7.92 -0.19
CA LEU A 60 -7.99 -8.71 0.98
C LEU A 60 -9.09 -8.03 1.82
N HIS A 61 -9.06 -6.71 1.90
CA HIS A 61 -10.06 -5.93 2.63
C HIS A 61 -11.28 -5.53 1.78
N HIS A 62 -11.38 -6.00 0.53
CA HIS A 62 -12.48 -5.71 -0.40
C HIS A 62 -12.72 -4.21 -0.62
N VAL A 63 -11.67 -3.39 -0.55
CA VAL A 63 -11.74 -1.93 -0.74
C VAL A 63 -11.45 -1.50 -2.19
N LEU A 64 -11.20 -2.43 -3.11
CA LEU A 64 -11.09 -2.14 -4.54
C LEU A 64 -12.45 -2.20 -5.22
N LEU A 65 -12.67 -1.32 -6.19
CA LEU A 65 -13.90 -1.22 -6.99
C LEU A 65 -14.01 -2.33 -8.03
N LYS A 66 -12.87 -2.76 -8.57
CA LYS A 66 -12.79 -3.90 -9.49
C LYS A 66 -12.43 -5.15 -8.70
N GLU A 67 -13.38 -6.05 -8.55
CA GLU A 67 -13.08 -7.43 -8.18
C GLU A 67 -12.49 -8.13 -9.40
N GLU A 68 -11.16 -8.18 -9.50
CA GLU A 68 -10.55 -9.27 -10.24
C GLU A 68 -10.75 -10.55 -9.41
N ASN A 69 -11.92 -11.19 -9.62
CA ASN A 69 -12.15 -12.57 -9.24
C ASN A 69 -11.26 -13.47 -10.11
N GLN A 70 -9.98 -13.65 -9.70
CA GLN A 70 -9.00 -14.68 -10.12
C GLN A 70 -7.64 -14.19 -9.57
N ILE A 71 -6.85 -14.89 -8.76
CA ILE A 71 -6.58 -16.33 -8.64
C ILE A 71 -6.34 -16.61 -7.15
N ILE A 72 -7.25 -17.35 -6.53
CA ILE A 72 -6.87 -18.27 -5.45
C ILE A 72 -6.43 -19.51 -6.23
N ASN A 73 -5.15 -19.85 -6.17
CA ASN A 73 -4.62 -21.21 -6.18
C ASN A 73 -3.09 -21.13 -6.13
N GLU A 74 -2.62 -21.48 -4.92
CA GLU A 74 -1.31 -22.06 -4.55
C GLU A 74 -0.03 -21.24 -4.76
#